data_AF-A0A951XBN5-F1
#
_entry.id   AF-A0A951XBN5-F1
#
_cell.length_a   1.000
_cell.length_b   1.000
_cell.length_c   1.000
_cell.angle_alpha   90.00
_cell.angle_beta   90.00
_cell.angle_gamma   90.00
#
_symmetry.space_group_name_H-M   'P 1'
#
loop_
_entity.id
_entity.type
_entity.pdbx_description
1 polymer ?
#
loop_
_entity_poly.entity_id
_entity_poly.type
_entity_poly.pdbx_seq_one_letter_code
_entity_poly.pdbx_strand_id
1 'polypeptide(L)'
;MKLNPYLNFAGNAEQAFRFYQSVFGGELFLQRMSEAPGTEHLSEEERGYAMHVSLPIGDGQFLMASDCIESMGQHLKPGNNNYISIQTDSREQADQLFKGLSEGGQVEMPLEDMFWGDYFGSFTDKFGVCWMINFTNPK
;
A
#
# COMPACT_ATOMS: atom_id res chain seq x y z
N MET A 1 6.09 -13.29 15.97
CA MET A 1 4.81 -12.63 15.62
C MET A 1 5.08 -11.70 14.44
N LYS A 2 4.18 -11.62 13.45
CA LYS A 2 4.31 -10.71 12.28
C LYS A 2 3.07 -9.82 12.20
N LEU A 3 3.27 -8.56 11.82
CA LEU A 3 2.18 -7.60 11.55
C LEU A 3 2.34 -7.14 10.11
N ASN A 4 1.27 -7.29 9.33
CA ASN A 4 1.21 -6.97 7.91
C ASN A 4 -0.02 -6.08 7.68
N PRO A 5 0.13 -4.89 7.09
CA PRO A 5 -1.02 -4.07 6.72
C PRO A 5 -1.89 -4.81 5.69
N TYR A 6 -3.20 -4.75 5.88
CA TYR A 6 -4.19 -5.24 4.92
C TYR A 6 -5.04 -4.06 4.45
N LEU A 7 -4.96 -3.75 3.17
CA LEU A 7 -5.63 -2.61 2.56
C LEU A 7 -6.90 -3.03 1.84
N ASN A 8 -7.80 -2.08 1.68
CA ASN A 8 -9.00 -2.24 0.87
C ASN A 8 -8.99 -1.22 -0.26
N PHE A 9 -9.42 -1.66 -1.43
CA PHE A 9 -9.50 -0.84 -2.65
C PHE A 9 -10.87 -0.96 -3.29
N ALA A 10 -11.14 -0.10 -4.26
CA ALA A 10 -12.40 -0.07 -5.00
C ALA A 10 -12.18 -0.52 -6.46
N GLY A 11 -11.75 -1.77 -6.63
CA GLY A 11 -11.53 -2.39 -7.95
C GLY A 11 -10.16 -2.12 -8.56
N ASN A 12 -9.26 -1.45 -7.84
CA ASN A 12 -7.94 -1.05 -8.33
C ASN A 12 -6.76 -1.58 -7.50
N ALA A 13 -6.97 -2.59 -6.64
CA ALA A 13 -5.91 -3.18 -5.82
C ALA A 13 -4.73 -3.69 -6.66
N GLU A 14 -4.98 -4.38 -7.77
CA GLU A 14 -3.90 -4.86 -8.63
C GLU A 14 -3.08 -3.70 -9.20
N GLN A 15 -3.73 -2.63 -9.66
CA GLN A 15 -3.03 -1.46 -10.19
C GLN A 15 -2.15 -0.81 -9.12
N ALA A 16 -2.68 -0.67 -7.90
CA ALA A 16 -1.93 -0.15 -6.75
C ALA A 16 -0.71 -1.03 -6.44
N PHE A 17 -0.91 -2.34 -6.41
CA PHE A 17 0.16 -3.28 -6.07
C PHE A 17 1.21 -3.45 -7.16
N ARG A 18 0.87 -3.29 -8.44
CA ARG A 18 1.87 -3.19 -9.52
C ARG A 18 2.71 -1.92 -9.38
N PHE A 19 2.11 -0.81 -8.96
CA PHE A 19 2.87 0.39 -8.63
C PHE A 19 3.77 0.17 -7.41
N TYR A 20 3.26 -0.41 -6.32
CA TYR A 20 4.08 -0.75 -5.15
C TYR A 20 5.22 -1.71 -5.50
N GLN A 21 4.97 -2.72 -6.35
CA GLN A 21 5.99 -3.62 -6.88
C GLN A 21 7.08 -2.88 -7.65
N SER A 22 6.73 -1.81 -8.39
CA SER A 22 7.74 -1.02 -9.11
C SER A 22 8.67 -0.22 -8.18
N VAL A 23 8.24 0.05 -6.94
CA VAL A 23 9.02 0.79 -5.94
C VAL A 23 9.77 -0.14 -5.00
N PHE A 24 9.10 -1.16 -4.45
CA PHE A 24 9.70 -2.11 -3.51
C PHE A 24 10.42 -3.29 -4.18
N GLY A 25 10.14 -3.54 -5.46
CA GLY A 25 10.51 -4.79 -6.12
C GLY A 25 9.68 -5.98 -5.61
N GLY A 26 10.28 -7.16 -5.58
CA GLY A 26 9.64 -8.38 -5.11
C GLY A 26 8.70 -9.05 -6.12
N GLU A 27 8.21 -10.23 -5.75
CA GLU A 27 7.27 -11.01 -6.55
C GLU A 27 5.85 -10.82 -6.02
N LEU A 28 4.98 -10.26 -6.88
CA LEU A 28 3.58 -10.04 -6.54
C LEU A 28 2.80 -11.35 -6.64
N PHE A 29 2.11 -11.71 -5.55
CA PHE A 29 1.06 -12.71 -5.59
C PHE A 29 -0.30 -12.03 -5.83
N LEU A 30 -1.09 -12.57 -6.76
CA LEU A 30 -2.42 -12.09 -7.07
C LEU A 30 -3.37 -13.28 -7.27
N GLN A 31 -4.50 -13.24 -6.59
CA GLN A 31 -5.62 -14.14 -6.79
C GLN A 31 -6.87 -13.34 -7.08
N ARG A 32 -7.56 -13.67 -8.17
CA ARG A 32 -8.78 -12.96 -8.60
C ARG A 32 -10.04 -13.59 -8.02
N MET A 33 -11.11 -12.80 -7.95
CA MET A 33 -12.43 -13.33 -7.60
C MET A 33 -12.86 -14.47 -8.54
N SER A 34 -12.58 -14.35 -9.84
CA SER A 34 -12.90 -15.38 -10.84
C SER A 34 -12.26 -16.74 -10.61
N GLU A 35 -11.20 -16.81 -9.81
CA GLU A 35 -10.46 -18.04 -9.47
C GLU A 35 -11.02 -18.71 -8.21
N ALA A 36 -11.91 -18.04 -7.49
CA ALA A 36 -12.58 -18.57 -6.30
C ALA A 36 -13.94 -19.20 -6.67
N PRO A 37 -14.33 -20.31 -6.03
CA PRO A 37 -15.64 -20.91 -6.22
C PRO A 37 -16.76 -20.00 -5.68
N GLY A 38 -17.94 -20.05 -6.29
CA GLY A 38 -19.11 -19.32 -5.79
C GLY A 38 -19.15 -17.84 -6.20
N THR A 39 -18.29 -17.40 -7.11
CA THR A 39 -18.24 -16.02 -7.64
C THR A 39 -18.97 -15.85 -8.97
N GLU A 40 -19.70 -16.87 -9.44
CA GLU A 40 -20.41 -16.88 -10.73
C GLU A 40 -21.56 -15.87 -10.80
N HIS A 41 -22.03 -15.40 -9.64
CA HIS A 41 -23.09 -14.40 -9.52
C HIS A 41 -22.57 -12.95 -9.59
N LEU A 42 -21.25 -12.75 -9.51
CA LEU A 42 -20.63 -11.44 -9.62
C LEU A 42 -20.62 -10.95 -11.07
N SER A 43 -20.61 -9.64 -11.25
CA SER A 43 -20.42 -9.02 -12.57
C SER A 43 -19.05 -9.37 -13.17
N GLU A 44 -18.89 -9.24 -14.49
CA GLU A 44 -17.60 -9.49 -15.15
C GLU A 44 -16.47 -8.62 -14.58
N GLU A 45 -16.78 -7.36 -14.25
CA GLU A 45 -15.87 -6.41 -13.60
C GLU A 45 -15.44 -6.92 -12.22
N GLU A 46 -16.39 -7.23 -11.33
CA GLU A 46 -16.10 -7.72 -9.98
C GLU A 46 -15.41 -9.09 -9.98
N ARG A 47 -15.62 -9.92 -11.02
CA ARG A 47 -14.87 -11.16 -11.20
C ARG A 47 -13.38 -10.91 -11.50
N GLY A 48 -13.05 -9.77 -12.10
CA GLY A 48 -11.67 -9.34 -12.35
C GLY A 48 -10.93 -8.78 -11.13
N TYR A 49 -11.67 -8.38 -10.10
CA TYR A 49 -11.13 -7.78 -8.87
C TYR A 49 -10.19 -8.73 -8.12
N ALA A 50 -9.24 -8.14 -7.38
CA ALA A 50 -8.34 -8.87 -6.52
C ALA A 50 -9.11 -9.40 -5.30
N MET A 51 -9.26 -10.72 -5.22
CA MET A 51 -9.69 -11.38 -3.98
C MET A 51 -8.61 -11.27 -2.92
N HIS A 52 -7.36 -11.48 -3.34
CA HIS A 52 -6.21 -11.27 -2.49
C HIS A 52 -5.02 -10.88 -3.35
N VAL A 53 -4.30 -9.86 -2.93
CA VAL A 53 -3.02 -9.48 -3.50
C VAL A 53 -2.02 -9.28 -2.36
N SER A 54 -0.79 -9.75 -2.54
CA SER A 54 0.27 -9.54 -1.56
C SER A 54 1.63 -9.31 -2.20
N LEU A 55 2.42 -8.47 -1.55
CA LEU A 55 3.76 -8.10 -1.97
C LEU A 55 4.71 -8.19 -0.77
N PRO A 56 5.84 -8.92 -0.87
CA PRO A 56 6.84 -8.91 0.18
C PRO A 56 7.54 -7.54 0.23
N ILE A 57 7.66 -6.97 1.42
CA ILE A 57 8.21 -5.60 1.63
C ILE A 57 9.44 -5.57 2.57
N GLY A 58 10.03 -6.74 2.88
CA GLY A 58 11.21 -6.87 3.75
C GLY A 58 10.95 -7.72 4.99
N ASP A 59 11.97 -8.35 5.56
CA ASP A 59 11.94 -9.13 6.82
C ASP A 59 10.79 -10.15 6.96
N GLY A 60 10.35 -10.69 5.82
CA GLY A 60 9.22 -11.62 5.74
C GLY A 60 7.87 -10.99 6.10
N GLN A 61 7.76 -9.66 6.08
CA GLN A 61 6.53 -8.89 6.12
C GLN A 61 5.95 -8.70 4.73
N PHE A 62 4.65 -8.47 4.68
CA PHE A 62 3.88 -8.31 3.46
C PHE A 62 3.01 -7.07 3.54
N LEU A 63 2.91 -6.35 2.42
CA LEU A 63 1.77 -5.51 2.12
C LEU A 63 0.69 -6.42 1.51
N MET A 64 -0.54 -6.31 1.95
CA MET A 64 -1.64 -7.17 1.50
C MET A 64 -2.88 -6.33 1.19
N ALA A 65 -3.73 -6.79 0.29
CA ALA A 65 -5.00 -6.13 0.03
C ALA A 65 -6.05 -7.03 -0.63
N SER A 66 -7.27 -6.51 -0.70
CA SER A 66 -8.34 -6.97 -1.59
C SER A 66 -9.16 -5.78 -2.09
N ASP A 67 -9.88 -5.99 -3.17
CA ASP A 67 -10.91 -5.08 -3.63
C ASP A 67 -12.23 -5.35 -2.89
N CYS A 68 -12.96 -4.28 -2.55
CA CYS A 68 -14.31 -4.36 -2.02
C CYS A 68 -15.30 -4.72 -3.14
N ILE A 69 -16.21 -5.64 -2.86
CA ILE A 69 -17.32 -6.01 -3.76
C ILE A 69 -18.60 -5.26 -3.34
N GLU A 70 -18.90 -4.17 -4.06
CA GLU A 70 -20.07 -3.32 -3.81
C GLU A 70 -21.39 -4.09 -3.92
N SER A 71 -21.53 -5.01 -4.88
CA SER A 71 -22.74 -5.84 -5.02
C SER A 71 -22.98 -6.77 -3.82
N MET A 72 -21.94 -7.04 -3.03
CA MET A 72 -22.02 -7.80 -1.78
C MET A 72 -22.12 -6.90 -0.54
N GLY A 73 -22.35 -5.60 -0.71
CA GLY A 73 -22.49 -4.64 0.39
C GLY A 73 -21.17 -4.26 1.07
N GLN A 74 -20.02 -4.55 0.44
CA GLN A 74 -18.73 -4.07 0.90
C GLN A 74 -18.49 -2.67 0.33
N HIS A 75 -18.09 -1.73 1.20
CA HIS A 75 -17.86 -0.35 0.80
C HIS A 75 -16.50 0.12 1.30
N LEU A 76 -15.70 0.67 0.38
CA LEU A 76 -14.45 1.33 0.76
C LEU A 76 -14.77 2.63 1.50
N LYS A 77 -14.14 2.83 2.67
CA LYS A 77 -14.22 4.07 3.45
C LYS A 77 -12.82 4.68 3.57
N PRO A 78 -12.43 5.59 2.66
CA PRO A 78 -11.15 6.27 2.77
C PRO A 78 -11.14 7.22 3.98
N GLY A 79 -9.97 7.41 4.59
CA GLY A 79 -9.79 8.29 5.74
C GLY A 79 -8.32 8.42 6.14
N ASN A 80 -8.05 9.40 7.01
CA ASN A 80 -6.70 9.70 7.54
C ASN A 80 -6.46 9.09 8.93
N ASN A 81 -7.26 8.11 9.32
CA ASN A 81 -7.16 7.45 10.63
C ASN A 81 -6.10 6.34 10.68
N ASN A 82 -5.47 6.00 9.54
CA ASN A 82 -4.43 4.98 9.45
C ASN A 82 -3.33 5.45 8.49
N TYR A 83 -2.09 5.14 8.84
CA TYR A 83 -0.91 5.33 7.98
C TYR A 83 -0.08 4.05 7.98
N ILE A 84 0.55 3.75 6.84
CA ILE A 84 1.63 2.77 6.78
C ILE A 84 2.94 3.50 7.04
N SER A 85 3.59 3.17 8.14
CA SER A 85 4.88 3.75 8.51
C SER A 85 6.01 2.82 8.09
N ILE A 86 6.95 3.33 7.31
CA ILE A 86 8.17 2.62 6.91
C ILE A 86 9.35 3.25 7.64
N GLN A 87 10.02 2.44 8.45
CA GLN A 87 11.35 2.75 8.95
C GLN A 87 12.37 2.28 7.91
N THR A 88 13.23 3.18 7.44
CA THR A 88 14.31 2.84 6.50
C THR A 88 15.63 2.66 7.22
N ASP A 89 16.55 1.95 6.57
CA ASP A 89 17.90 1.69 7.07
C ASP A 89 18.89 2.81 6.71
N SER A 90 18.53 3.65 5.74
CA SER A 90 19.33 4.82 5.35
C SER A 90 18.47 5.98 4.85
N ARG A 91 19.10 7.16 4.80
CA ARG A 91 18.51 8.39 4.25
C ARG A 91 18.25 8.26 2.74
N GLU A 92 19.15 7.60 2.01
CA GLU A 92 19.01 7.34 0.58
C GLU A 92 17.81 6.43 0.29
N GLN A 93 17.59 5.41 1.11
CA GLN A 93 16.42 4.55 1.00
C GLN A 93 15.14 5.34 1.30
N ALA A 94 15.15 6.24 2.30
CA ALA A 94 14.04 7.15 2.57
C ALA A 94 13.72 8.03 1.35
N ASP A 95 14.73 8.64 0.74
CA ASP A 95 14.56 9.49 -0.45
C ASP A 95 13.97 8.70 -1.63
N GLN A 96 14.47 7.48 -1.87
CA GLN A 96 13.98 6.62 -2.96
C GLN A 96 12.52 6.22 -2.77
N LEU A 97 12.17 5.74 -1.57
CA LEU A 97 10.81 5.30 -1.26
C LEU A 97 9.83 6.47 -1.27
N PHE A 98 10.20 7.61 -0.65
CA PHE A 98 9.36 8.80 -0.64
C PHE A 98 9.09 9.28 -2.06
N LYS A 99 10.13 9.40 -2.90
CA LYS A 99 9.98 9.81 -4.30
C LYS A 99 9.10 8.84 -5.09
N GLY A 100 9.32 7.54 -4.94
CA GLY A 100 8.61 6.51 -5.69
C GLY A 100 7.13 6.42 -5.31
N LEU A 101 6.82 6.33 -4.02
CA LEU A 101 5.46 6.13 -3.53
C LEU A 101 4.59 7.40 -3.58
N SER A 102 5.19 8.58 -3.45
CA SER A 102 4.45 9.85 -3.54
C SER A 102 4.13 10.28 -4.97
N GLU A 103 4.63 9.57 -5.99
CA GLU A 103 4.41 9.92 -7.39
C GLU A 103 2.92 9.94 -7.76
N GLY A 104 2.43 11.12 -8.15
CA GLY A 104 1.02 11.36 -8.48
C GLY A 104 0.08 11.43 -7.26
N GLY A 105 0.63 11.35 -6.05
CA GLY A 105 -0.10 11.55 -4.80
C GLY A 105 -0.12 13.01 -4.32
N GLN A 106 -0.48 13.19 -3.06
CA GLN A 106 -0.50 14.46 -2.36
C GLN A 106 0.47 14.40 -1.18
N VAL A 107 1.55 15.18 -1.26
CA VAL A 107 2.49 15.36 -0.15
C VAL A 107 1.83 16.20 0.94
N GLU A 108 1.80 15.67 2.16
CA GLU A 108 1.31 16.35 3.36
C GLU A 108 2.47 17.05 4.08
N MET A 109 3.57 16.32 4.26
CA MET A 109 4.82 16.82 4.82
C MET A 109 5.99 16.38 3.92
N PRO A 110 6.75 17.32 3.34
CA PRO A 110 7.98 16.98 2.63
C PRO A 110 8.96 16.21 3.51
N LEU A 111 9.77 15.36 2.89
CA LEU A 111 10.80 14.59 3.57
C LEU A 111 11.95 15.52 4.01
N GLU A 112 12.05 15.79 5.30
CA GLU A 112 12.99 16.76 5.89
C GLU A 112 13.50 16.31 7.26
N ASP A 113 14.57 16.96 7.74
CA ASP A 113 15.08 16.73 9.11
C ASP A 113 14.16 17.41 10.12
N MET A 114 13.60 16.62 11.04
CA MET A 114 12.61 17.08 11.99
C MET A 114 13.21 17.44 13.35
N PHE A 115 12.54 18.32 14.10
CA PHE A 115 13.03 18.80 15.40
C PHE A 115 13.22 17.69 16.45
N TRP A 116 12.56 16.54 16.27
CA TRP A 116 12.71 15.35 17.13
C TRP A 116 13.86 14.42 16.73
N GLY A 117 14.60 14.76 15.67
CA GLY A 117 15.86 14.10 15.28
C GLY A 117 15.75 13.06 14.18
N ASP A 118 14.55 12.78 13.68
CA ASP A 118 14.35 11.89 12.53
C ASP A 118 14.35 12.67 11.21
N TYR A 119 14.69 11.98 10.13
CA TYR A 119 14.38 12.39 8.76
C TYR A 119 13.02 11.80 8.37
N PHE A 120 12.00 12.64 8.19
CA PHE A 120 10.61 12.20 8.13
C PHE A 120 9.79 12.97 7.08
N GLY A 121 8.81 12.29 6.49
CA GLY A 121 7.82 12.88 5.60
C GLY A 121 6.56 12.02 5.51
N SER A 122 5.45 12.64 5.09
CA SER A 122 4.17 11.96 4.92
C SER A 122 3.43 12.43 3.68
N PHE A 123 2.64 11.52 3.10
CA PHE A 123 1.85 11.77 1.91
C PHE A 123 0.70 10.78 1.80
N THR A 124 -0.30 11.15 1.02
CA THR A 124 -1.31 10.23 0.51
C THR A 124 -0.93 9.86 -0.93
N ASP A 125 -0.79 8.58 -1.27
CA ASP A 125 -0.44 8.15 -2.62
C ASP A 125 -1.60 8.33 -3.61
N LYS A 126 -1.35 8.10 -4.91
CA LYS A 126 -2.37 8.25 -5.97
C LYS A 126 -3.55 7.27 -5.87
N PHE A 127 -3.46 6.27 -4.98
CA PHE A 127 -4.53 5.30 -4.70
C PHE A 127 -5.24 5.59 -3.37
N GLY A 128 -4.86 6.66 -2.65
CA GLY A 128 -5.49 7.09 -1.41
C GLY A 128 -4.92 6.44 -0.14
N VAL A 129 -3.78 5.74 -0.22
CA VAL A 129 -3.13 5.16 0.96
C VAL A 129 -2.23 6.21 1.61
N CYS A 130 -2.36 6.39 2.92
CA CYS A 130 -1.55 7.31 3.70
C CYS A 130 -0.25 6.65 4.14
N TRP A 131 0.89 7.28 3.86
CA TRP A 131 2.23 6.77 4.11
C TRP A 131 3.04 7.72 5.00
N MET A 132 3.90 7.13 5.83
CA MET A 132 4.97 7.83 6.55
C MET A 132 6.29 7.16 6.22
N ILE A 133 7.30 7.96 5.88
CA ILE A 133 8.68 7.50 5.71
C ILE A 133 9.50 8.10 6.85
N ASN A 134 10.25 7.26 7.56
CA ASN A 134 11.08 7.68 8.67
C ASN A 134 12.47 7.03 8.59
N PHE A 135 13.51 7.84 8.79
CA PHE A 135 14.86 7.39 9.06
C PHE A 135 15.35 8.04 10.37
N THR A 136 15.65 7.20 11.37
CA THR A 136 16.21 7.64 12.64
C THR A 136 17.72 7.46 12.59
N ASN A 137 18.47 8.53 12.83
CA ASN A 137 19.92 8.43 12.93
C ASN A 137 20.30 7.45 14.06
N PRO A 138 21.25 6.53 13.83
CA PRO A 138 21.78 5.71 14.91
C PRO A 138 22.35 6.62 15.99
N LYS A 139 21.90 6.44 17.24
CA LYS A 139 22.47 7.10 18.41
C LYS A 139 23.86 6.56 18.72
#